data_AF-A0A914Q7W9-F1
#
_entry.id   AF-A0A914Q7W9-F1
#
_cell.length_a   1.000
_cell.length_b   1.000
_cell.length_c   1.000
_cell.angle_alpha   90.00
_cell.angle_beta   90.00
_cell.angle_gamma   90.00
#
_symmetry.space_group_name_H-M   'P 1'
#
loop_
_entity.id
_entity.type
_entity.pdbx_description
1 polymer ?
#
loop_
_entity_poly.entity_id
_entity_poly.type
_entity_poly.pdbx_seq_one_letter_code
_entity_poly.pdbx_strand_id
1 'polypeptide(L)'
;MLLNLKYKFGSFKSKIDACEQIIAWEQIYQAKTIDGNSAQIVQNEDGPQLFYTVKCRQDRENLPCHGINSGIQSRCETRFNAVAALIFDELSPNGFRWDMVMIPGQCTCIFVNGTHIL
;
A
#
# COMPACT_ATOMS: atom_id res chain seq x y z
N MET A 1 43.99 7.68 -25.16
CA MET A 1 43.11 8.87 -25.21
C MET A 1 41.89 8.56 -24.35
N LEU A 2 41.89 8.99 -23.08
CA LEU A 2 40.81 8.71 -22.11
C LEU A 2 39.84 9.91 -22.09
N LEU A 3 38.59 9.69 -22.49
CA LEU A 3 37.52 10.68 -22.40
C LEU A 3 37.08 10.81 -20.94
N ASN A 4 37.44 11.92 -20.32
CA ASN A 4 36.90 12.36 -19.02
C ASN A 4 35.47 12.88 -19.21
N LEU A 5 34.48 12.01 -19.00
CA LEU A 5 33.09 12.43 -18.84
C LEU A 5 32.86 12.87 -17.38
N LYS A 6 33.05 14.17 -17.12
CA LYS A 6 32.56 14.81 -15.89
C LYS A 6 31.03 14.92 -15.98
N TYR A 7 30.31 13.92 -15.48
CA TYR A 7 28.88 14.05 -15.23
C TYR A 7 28.68 15.02 -14.06
N LYS A 8 28.25 16.24 -14.39
CA LYS A 8 27.70 17.20 -13.44
C LYS A 8 26.35 16.62 -13.00
N PHE A 9 26.32 15.85 -11.92
CA PHE A 9 25.07 15.47 -11.28
C PHE A 9 24.41 16.76 -10.79
N GLY A 10 23.37 17.19 -11.50
CA GLY A 10 22.47 18.22 -11.01
C GLY A 10 21.94 17.78 -9.65
N SER A 11 21.89 18.72 -8.70
CA SER A 11 21.29 18.53 -7.38
C SER A 11 19.84 18.07 -7.55
N PHE A 12 19.60 16.77 -7.47
CA PHE A 12 18.27 16.26 -7.18
C PHE A 12 17.97 16.73 -5.76
N LYS A 13 17.17 17.80 -5.62
CA LYS A 13 16.50 18.05 -4.34
C LYS A 13 15.79 16.74 -4.00
N SER A 14 16.30 16.04 -2.98
CA SER A 14 15.74 14.78 -2.52
C SER A 14 14.26 15.01 -2.24
N LYS A 15 13.38 14.36 -3.03
CA LYS A 15 11.95 14.33 -2.69
C LYS A 15 11.85 13.60 -1.35
N ILE A 16 11.25 14.25 -0.37
CA ILE A 16 11.00 13.65 0.94
C ILE A 16 9.52 13.24 0.93
N ASP A 17 9.26 11.97 1.12
CA ASP A 17 7.91 11.46 1.26
C ASP A 17 7.34 11.91 2.62
N ALA A 18 6.12 12.47 2.62
CA ALA A 18 5.43 12.87 3.85
C ALA A 18 5.19 11.66 4.78
N CYS A 19 5.05 10.48 4.19
CA CYS A 19 4.90 9.22 4.89
C CYS A 19 5.81 8.19 4.24
N GLU A 20 6.75 7.64 5.02
CA GLU A 20 7.65 6.61 4.53
C GLU A 20 6.86 5.31 4.26
N GLN A 21 7.16 4.67 3.14
CA GLN A 21 6.42 3.52 2.62
C GLN A 21 7.32 2.31 2.39
N ILE A 22 6.73 1.12 2.50
CA ILE A 22 7.33 -0.16 2.12
C ILE A 22 6.61 -0.65 0.86
N ILE A 23 7.40 -1.05 -0.13
CA ILE A 23 6.92 -1.60 -1.40
C ILE A 23 7.44 -3.02 -1.52
N ALA A 24 6.56 -3.97 -1.80
CA ALA A 24 6.93 -5.38 -1.95
C ALA A 24 5.98 -6.14 -2.88
N TRP A 25 6.45 -7.28 -3.38
CA TRP A 25 5.58 -8.34 -3.91
C TRP A 25 5.36 -9.37 -2.80
N GLU A 26 4.10 -9.60 -2.43
CA GLU A 26 3.74 -10.43 -1.28
C GLU A 26 2.75 -11.52 -1.67
N GLN A 27 2.88 -12.69 -1.03
CA GLN A 27 1.81 -13.69 -0.97
C GLN A 27 0.85 -13.29 0.15
N ILE A 28 -0.41 -13.05 -0.21
CA ILE A 28 -1.48 -12.78 0.74
C ILE A 28 -2.39 -14.01 0.76
N TYR A 29 -2.56 -14.62 1.92
CA TYR A 29 -3.38 -15.82 2.10
C TYR A 29 -4.83 -15.51 2.46
N GLN A 30 -5.07 -14.33 3.05
CA GLN A 30 -6.38 -13.89 3.46
C GLN A 30 -6.50 -12.38 3.28
N ALA A 31 -7.63 -11.93 2.72
CA ALA A 31 -7.94 -10.52 2.54
C ALA A 31 -9.45 -10.29 2.71
N LYS A 32 -9.85 -9.02 2.83
CA LYS A 32 -11.27 -8.67 2.79
C LYS A 32 -11.72 -8.48 1.34
N THR A 33 -12.92 -8.91 0.98
CA THR A 33 -13.56 -8.52 -0.28
C THR A 33 -14.03 -7.07 -0.20
N ILE A 34 -14.46 -6.50 -1.33
CA ILE A 34 -15.04 -5.14 -1.37
C ILE A 34 -16.27 -4.99 -0.46
N ASP A 35 -17.01 -6.07 -0.24
CA ASP A 35 -18.19 -6.10 0.64
C ASP A 35 -17.81 -6.24 2.13
N GLY A 36 -16.51 -6.32 2.43
CA GLY A 36 -15.98 -6.43 3.79
C GLY A 36 -15.92 -7.86 4.35
N ASN A 37 -16.33 -8.86 3.57
CA ASN A 37 -16.25 -10.27 3.96
C ASN A 37 -14.81 -10.77 3.94
N SER A 38 -14.44 -11.66 4.85
CA SER A 38 -13.12 -12.29 4.83
C SER A 38 -13.08 -13.38 3.77
N ALA A 39 -12.04 -13.39 2.93
CA ALA A 39 -11.84 -14.37 1.87
C ALA A 39 -10.45 -14.99 1.95
N GLN A 40 -10.37 -16.30 1.73
CA GLN A 40 -9.11 -17.04 1.61
C GLN A 40 -8.65 -17.00 0.16
N ILE A 41 -7.43 -16.54 -0.08
CA ILE A 41 -6.84 -16.44 -1.42
C ILE A 41 -6.17 -17.78 -1.74
N VAL A 42 -6.44 -18.27 -2.95
CA VAL A 42 -5.83 -19.51 -3.45
C VAL A 42 -4.34 -19.28 -3.66
N GLN A 43 -3.50 -20.12 -3.08
CA GLN A 43 -2.05 -20.12 -3.31
C GLN A 43 -1.65 -21.47 -3.90
N ASN A 44 -0.96 -21.45 -5.04
CA ASN A 44 -0.44 -22.64 -5.71
C ASN A 44 1.10 -22.61 -5.63
N GLU A 45 1.72 -23.72 -5.24
CA GLU A 45 3.18 -23.85 -5.15
C GLU A 45 3.87 -23.64 -6.50
N ASP A 46 3.22 -24.03 -7.61
CA ASP A 46 3.76 -23.90 -8.97
C ASP A 46 3.59 -22.48 -9.56
N GLY A 47 2.80 -21.63 -8.90
CA GLY A 47 2.44 -20.30 -9.39
C GLY A 47 1.59 -19.53 -8.39
N PRO A 48 2.19 -18.95 -7.34
CA PRO A 48 1.44 -18.25 -6.29
C PRO A 48 0.83 -16.97 -6.83
N GLN A 49 -0.32 -16.59 -6.27
CA GLN A 49 -0.89 -15.26 -6.52
C GLN A 49 -0.11 -14.23 -5.72
N LEU A 50 0.73 -13.46 -6.43
CA LEU A 50 1.52 -12.36 -5.87
C LEU A 50 0.81 -11.03 -6.06
N PHE A 51 0.84 -10.22 -5.01
CA PHE A 51 0.25 -8.89 -5.00
C PHE A 51 1.34 -7.85 -4.83
N TYR A 52 1.31 -6.81 -5.67
CA TYR A 52 2.14 -5.64 -5.48
C TYR A 52 1.52 -4.78 -4.37
N THR A 53 2.18 -4.72 -3.22
CA THR A 53 1.68 -3.99 -2.06
C THR A 53 2.50 -2.73 -1.79
N VAL A 54 1.78 -1.71 -1.33
CA VAL A 54 2.38 -0.48 -0.80
C VAL A 54 1.72 -0.19 0.54
N LYS A 55 2.53 -0.18 1.59
CA LYS A 55 2.12 0.05 2.99
C LYS A 55 2.89 1.23 3.56
N CYS A 56 2.35 1.94 4.54
CA CYS A 56 3.23 2.78 5.35
C CYS A 56 4.21 1.91 6.13
N ARG A 57 5.40 2.45 6.40
CA ARG A 57 6.34 1.80 7.32
C ARG A 57 5.68 1.66 8.69
N GLN A 58 5.82 0.51 9.34
CA GLN A 58 5.05 0.17 10.54
C GLN A 58 5.28 1.15 11.71
N ASP A 59 6.49 1.67 11.85
CA ASP A 59 6.89 2.70 12.82
C ASP A 59 6.43 4.12 12.44
N ARG A 60 5.78 4.29 11.28
CA ARG A 60 5.26 5.57 10.76
C ARG A 60 3.74 5.58 10.58
N GLU A 61 3.10 4.42 10.45
CA GLU A 61 1.64 4.29 10.40
C GLU A 61 0.99 4.94 11.63
N ASN A 62 -0.06 5.72 11.41
CA ASN A 62 -0.79 6.52 12.41
C ASN A 62 0.02 7.64 13.10
N LEU A 63 1.27 7.90 12.69
CA LEU A 63 2.06 9.03 13.19
C LEU A 63 1.86 10.29 12.33
N PRO A 64 2.09 11.50 12.89
CA PRO A 64 2.04 12.74 12.13
C PRO A 64 2.92 12.72 10.89
N CYS A 65 2.40 13.28 9.81
CA CYS A 65 3.11 13.31 8.53
C CYS A 65 4.35 14.21 8.62
N HIS A 66 5.42 13.80 7.95
CA HIS A 66 6.64 14.60 7.86
C HIS A 66 6.39 15.89 7.07
N GLY A 67 6.91 17.02 7.56
CA GLY A 67 6.81 18.32 6.91
C GLY A 67 5.46 19.03 7.06
N ILE A 68 4.50 18.47 7.81
CA ILE A 68 3.25 19.14 8.14
C ILE A 68 3.42 19.98 9.42
N ASN A 69 2.84 21.19 9.42
CA ASN A 69 2.85 22.08 10.58
C ASN A 69 2.23 21.38 11.80
N SER A 70 2.86 21.51 12.98
CA SER A 70 2.40 20.88 14.22
C SER A 70 1.01 21.33 14.69
N GLY A 71 0.52 22.49 14.24
CA GLY A 71 -0.85 22.95 14.49
C GLY A 71 -1.92 22.25 13.63
N ILE A 72 -1.51 21.47 12.63
CA ILE A 72 -2.41 20.71 11.76
C ILE A 72 -2.36 19.23 12.16
N GLN A 73 -3.50 18.70 12.59
CA GLN A 73 -3.60 17.27 12.89
C GLN A 73 -3.54 16.47 11.59
N SER A 74 -2.50 15.65 11.45
CA SER A 74 -2.30 14.77 10.32
C SER A 74 -1.83 13.40 10.78
N ARG A 75 -1.99 12.38 9.93
CA ARG A 75 -1.37 11.07 10.15
C ARG A 75 -1.09 10.33 8.85
N CYS A 76 -0.11 9.45 8.87
CA CYS A 76 0.13 8.49 7.80
C CYS A 76 -0.85 7.32 7.89
N GLU A 77 -1.48 6.98 6.77
CA GLU A 77 -2.47 5.91 6.70
C GLU A 77 -2.28 5.08 5.44
N THR A 78 -2.16 3.76 5.62
CA THR A 78 -2.21 2.78 4.54
C THR A 78 -3.63 2.71 3.98
N ARG A 79 -3.79 2.97 2.68
CA ARG A 79 -5.08 2.76 1.99
C ARG A 79 -5.00 1.52 1.12
N PHE A 80 -6.17 0.96 0.86
CA PHE A 80 -6.33 -0.31 0.17
C PHE A 80 -6.86 -0.10 -1.25
N ASN A 81 -6.36 -0.91 -2.17
CA ASN A 81 -6.85 -1.00 -3.54
C ASN A 81 -7.66 -2.30 -3.69
N ALA A 82 -8.74 -2.24 -4.47
CA ALA A 82 -9.46 -3.42 -4.90
C ALA A 82 -8.73 -4.05 -6.09
N VAL A 83 -8.37 -5.33 -5.97
CA VAL A 83 -7.70 -6.10 -7.03
C VAL A 83 -8.39 -7.45 -7.19
N ALA A 84 -8.39 -7.98 -8.42
CA ALA A 84 -8.92 -9.31 -8.66
C ALA A 84 -8.02 -10.38 -8.04
N ALA A 85 -8.62 -11.35 -7.37
CA ALA A 85 -7.94 -12.54 -6.85
C ALA A 85 -8.84 -13.77 -6.99
N LEU A 86 -8.22 -14.93 -7.22
CA LEU A 86 -8.91 -16.21 -7.11
C LEU A 86 -9.00 -16.57 -5.62
N ILE A 87 -10.22 -16.77 -5.13
CA ILE A 87 -10.52 -17.06 -3.72
C ILE A 87 -11.25 -18.40 -3.59
N PHE A 88 -11.16 -19.02 -2.42
CA PHE A 88 -11.97 -20.19 -2.08
C PHE A 88 -13.44 -19.79 -1.89
N ASP A 89 -14.35 -20.58 -2.48
CA ASP A 89 -15.79 -20.42 -2.33
C ASP A 89 -16.47 -21.80 -2.43
N GLU A 90 -16.94 -22.32 -1.30
CA GLU A 90 -17.59 -23.64 -1.21
C GLU A 90 -18.91 -23.71 -1.98
N LEU A 91 -19.53 -22.57 -2.30
CA LEU A 91 -20.77 -22.50 -3.07
C LEU A 91 -20.51 -22.56 -4.59
N SER A 92 -19.27 -22.32 -5.01
CA SER A 92 -18.89 -22.35 -6.42
C SER A 92 -18.66 -23.79 -6.90
N PRO A 93 -19.09 -24.19 -8.12
CA PRO A 93 -19.03 -25.59 -8.59
C PRO A 93 -17.63 -26.22 -8.60
N ASN A 94 -16.60 -25.39 -8.75
CA ASN A 94 -15.18 -25.76 -8.75
C ASN A 94 -14.48 -25.47 -7.41
N GLY A 95 -15.21 -25.00 -6.39
CA GLY A 95 -14.67 -24.62 -5.07
C GLY A 95 -13.94 -23.26 -5.04
N PHE A 96 -13.94 -22.53 -6.15
CA PHE A 96 -13.22 -21.26 -6.29
C PHE A 96 -14.00 -20.25 -7.12
N ARG A 97 -13.80 -18.96 -6.83
CA ARG A 97 -14.27 -17.89 -7.72
C ARG A 97 -13.28 -16.75 -7.80
N TRP A 98 -13.41 -15.96 -8.85
CA TRP A 98 -12.75 -14.66 -8.92
C TRP A 98 -13.59 -13.64 -8.16
N ASP A 99 -12.93 -12.85 -7.32
CA ASP A 99 -13.56 -11.76 -6.58
C ASP A 99 -12.58 -10.59 -6.42
N MET A 100 -13.09 -9.43 -6.01
CA MET A 100 -12.29 -8.24 -5.75
C MET A 100 -11.92 -8.21 -4.27
N VAL A 101 -10.62 -8.30 -3.98
CA VAL A 101 -10.06 -8.24 -2.62
C VAL A 101 -9.30 -6.94 -2.37
N MET A 102 -9.33 -6.47 -1.14
CA MET A 102 -8.69 -5.25 -0.67
C MET A 102 -7.26 -5.55 -0.23
N ILE A 103 -6.28 -5.03 -0.97
CA ILE A 103 -4.85 -5.15 -0.65
C ILE A 103 -4.25 -3.78 -0.34
N PRO A 104 -3.19 -3.68 0.49
CA PRO A 104 -2.49 -2.41 0.71
C PRO A 104 -1.91 -1.87 -0.60
N GLY A 105 -2.32 -0.67 -0.99
CA GLY A 105 -2.02 -0.13 -2.32
C GLY A 105 -1.33 1.23 -2.32
N GLN A 106 -1.29 1.92 -1.18
CA GLN A 106 -0.68 3.23 -1.04
C GLN A 106 -0.51 3.60 0.44
N CYS A 107 0.51 4.40 0.74
CA CYS A 107 0.64 5.10 2.01
C CYS A 107 0.36 6.60 1.78
N THR A 108 -0.61 7.16 2.50
CA THR A 108 -1.05 8.55 2.28
C THR A 108 -0.98 9.36 3.56
N CYS A 109 -0.60 10.63 3.45
CA CYS A 109 -0.84 11.57 4.52
C CYS A 109 -2.30 12.02 4.47
N ILE A 110 -2.99 11.94 5.61
CA ILE A 110 -4.36 12.44 5.74
C ILE A 110 -4.44 13.52 6.82
N PHE A 111 -5.32 14.50 6.61
CA PHE A 111 -5.68 15.48 7.62
C PHE A 111 -6.83 14.95 8.46
N VAL A 112 -6.68 15.00 9.77
CA VAL A 112 -7.71 14.57 10.71
C VAL A 112 -8.52 15.81 11.05
N ASN A 113 -9.78 15.88 10.60
CA ASN A 113 -10.68 16.95 11.02
C ASN A 113 -11.05 16.76 12.49
N GLY A 114 -10.24 17.32 13.39
CA GLY A 114 -10.75 17.92 14.60
C GLY A 114 -11.40 19.24 14.21
N THR A 115 -12.64 19.46 14.65
CA THR A 115 -13.36 20.72 14.51
C THR A 115 -12.43 21.91 14.79
N HIS A 116 -11.94 22.58 13.75
CA HIS A 116 -11.28 23.86 13.89
C HIS A 116 -12.36 24.86 14.33
N ILE A 117 -12.39 25.21 15.60
CA ILE A 117 -13.02 26.47 16.03
C ILE A 117 -12.06 27.55 15.49
N LEU A 118 -12.47 28.19 14.40
CA LEU A 118 -11.90 29.45 13.92
C LEU A 118 -12.16 30.56 14.95
#